data_AF-A0A7J6NZI1-F1
#
_entry.id   AF-A0A7J6NZI1-F1
#
_cell.length_a   1.000
_cell.length_b   1.000
_cell.length_c   1.000
_cell.angle_alpha   90.00
_cell.angle_beta   90.00
_cell.angle_gamma   90.00
#
_symmetry.space_group_name_H-M   'P 1'
#
loop_
_entity.id
_entity.type
_entity.pdbx_description
1 polymer ?
#
loop_
_entity_poly.entity_id
_entity_poly.type
_entity_poly.pdbx_seq_one_letter_code
_entity_poly.pdbx_strand_id
1 'polypeptide(L)'
;NAMELLAILVAFRLWSKEIPQSVKIWLWSDSVVAIQSALRWRGKCERLNKLVMELAHDAAVDNKWLDVEYRHVAGHANEWADALSRRSKGAKFPKELEGCTESQCELREGDFWKFRHLSVREEADN
;
A
#
# COMPACT_ATOMS: atom_id res chain seq x y z
N ASN A 1 7.98 4.49 9.52
CA ASN A 1 8.42 4.49 8.10
C ASN A 1 8.15 3.18 7.35
N ALA A 2 8.88 2.07 7.59
CA ALA A 2 8.67 0.84 6.80
C ALA A 2 7.29 0.22 6.97
N MET A 3 6.72 0.28 8.19
CA MET A 3 5.35 -0.17 8.43
C MET A 3 4.29 0.74 7.79
N GLU A 4 4.51 2.05 7.72
CA GLU A 4 3.60 2.97 7.03
C GLU A 4 3.61 2.72 5.51
N LEU A 5 4.79 2.54 4.91
CA LEU A 5 4.88 2.21 3.50
C LEU A 5 4.27 0.83 3.20
N LEU A 6 4.45 -0.13 4.11
CA LEU A 6 3.76 -1.41 4.01
C LEU A 6 2.24 -1.24 4.08
N ALA A 7 1.71 -0.36 4.95
CA ALA A 7 0.29 -0.06 4.99
C ALA A 7 -0.22 0.52 3.65
N ILE A 8 0.57 1.38 2.99
CA ILE A 8 0.27 1.89 1.64
C ILE A 8 0.20 0.76 0.61
N LEU A 9 1.20 -0.13 0.58
CA LEU A 9 1.21 -1.29 -0.33
C LEU A 9 -0.01 -2.20 -0.12
N VAL A 10 -0.43 -2.39 1.13
CA VAL A 10 -1.61 -3.18 1.47
C VAL A 10 -2.88 -2.52 0.97
N ALA A 11 -3.00 -1.21 1.18
CA ALA A 11 -4.12 -0.45 0.65
C ALA A 11 -4.19 -0.60 -0.88
N PHE A 12 -3.06 -0.50 -1.58
CA PHE A 12 -3.00 -0.70 -3.04
C PHE A 12 -3.62 -2.05 -3.43
N ARG A 13 -3.13 -3.14 -2.86
CA ARG A 13 -3.58 -4.50 -3.22
C ARG A 13 -5.05 -4.76 -2.87
N LEU A 14 -5.51 -4.28 -1.71
CA LEU A 14 -6.90 -4.46 -1.30
C LEU A 14 -7.85 -3.70 -2.21
N TRP A 15 -7.55 -2.42 -2.45
CA TRP A 15 -8.42 -1.55 -3.22
C TRP A 15 -8.29 -1.77 -4.73
N SER A 16 -7.17 -2.30 -5.24
CA SER A 16 -7.01 -2.67 -6.66
C SER A 16 -8.14 -3.53 -7.20
N LYS A 17 -8.68 -4.43 -6.37
CA LYS A 17 -9.78 -5.35 -6.73
C LYS A 17 -11.13 -4.64 -6.80
N GLU A 18 -11.30 -3.58 -6.01
CA GLU A 18 -12.58 -2.90 -5.79
C GLU A 18 -12.73 -1.58 -6.57
N ILE A 19 -11.62 -0.90 -6.88
CA ILE A 19 -11.67 0.41 -7.54
C ILE A 19 -11.73 0.29 -9.08
N PRO A 20 -12.59 1.06 -9.76
CA PRO A 20 -12.62 1.16 -11.23
C PRO A 20 -11.32 1.77 -11.78
N GLN A 21 -11.02 1.55 -13.07
CA GLN A 21 -9.82 2.12 -13.70
C GLN A 21 -9.84 3.65 -13.86
N SER A 22 -11.02 4.27 -13.91
CA SER A 22 -11.20 5.69 -14.22
C SER A 22 -11.36 6.60 -13.00
N VAL A 23 -11.02 6.13 -11.80
CA VAL A 23 -11.15 6.95 -10.58
C VAL A 23 -9.88 7.72 -10.28
N LYS A 24 -10.04 8.96 -9.85
CA LYS A 24 -8.94 9.73 -9.27
C LYS A 24 -8.69 9.23 -7.85
N ILE A 25 -7.45 8.86 -7.54
CA ILE A 25 -7.08 8.31 -6.23
C ILE A 25 -6.35 9.38 -5.41
N TRP A 26 -6.84 9.61 -4.19
CA TRP A 26 -6.13 10.39 -3.17
C TRP A 26 -5.59 9.48 -2.10
N LEU A 27 -4.28 9.57 -1.83
CA LEU A 27 -3.65 8.86 -0.73
C LEU A 27 -3.24 9.84 0.36
N TRP A 28 -3.78 9.66 1.56
CA TRP A 28 -3.45 10.47 2.72
C TRP A 28 -2.61 9.69 3.71
N SER A 29 -1.55 10.30 4.22
CA SER A 29 -0.73 9.72 5.29
C SER A 29 -0.08 10.82 6.12
N ASP A 30 0.12 10.56 7.40
CA ASP A 30 0.90 11.42 8.29
C ASP A 30 2.42 11.18 8.17
N SER A 31 2.83 10.16 7.42
CA SER A 31 4.24 9.86 7.18
C SER A 31 4.75 10.48 5.89
N VAL A 32 5.45 11.61 6.05
CA VAL A 32 6.18 12.26 4.95
C VAL A 32 7.19 11.30 4.31
N VAL A 33 7.84 10.44 5.11
CA VAL A 33 8.84 9.50 4.59
C VAL A 33 8.19 8.42 3.72
N ALA A 34 7.04 7.88 4.13
CA ALA A 34 6.31 6.89 3.33
C ALA A 34 5.79 7.51 2.04
N ILE A 35 5.16 8.69 2.12
CA ILE A 35 4.69 9.46 0.95
C ILE A 35 5.84 9.72 -0.02
N GLN A 36 6.96 10.29 0.44
CA GLN A 36 8.08 10.60 -0.43
C GLN A 36 8.70 9.34 -1.05
N SER A 37 8.71 8.22 -0.33
CA SER A 37 9.26 6.97 -0.86
C SER A 37 8.36 6.39 -1.95
N ALA A 38 7.04 6.41 -1.74
CA ALA A 38 6.05 5.97 -2.73
C ALA A 38 6.05 6.88 -3.97
N LEU A 39 5.97 8.20 -3.78
CA LEU A 39 5.95 9.19 -4.86
C LEU A 39 7.20 9.10 -5.76
N ARG A 40 8.37 8.84 -5.17
CA ARG A 40 9.64 8.79 -5.92
C ARG A 40 9.99 7.39 -6.42
N TRP A 41 9.16 6.40 -6.13
CA TRP A 41 9.47 5.00 -6.40
C TRP A 41 10.85 4.56 -5.86
N ARG A 42 11.27 5.12 -4.72
CA ARG A 42 12.60 4.88 -4.13
C ARG A 42 12.61 4.99 -2.61
N GLY A 43 13.19 3.98 -1.95
CA GLY A 43 13.47 3.96 -0.51
C GLY A 43 14.89 4.44 -0.16
N LYS A 44 15.08 4.91 1.07
CA LYS A 44 16.40 5.33 1.60
C LYS A 44 17.26 4.18 2.15
N CYS A 45 16.66 3.01 2.37
CA CYS A 45 17.33 1.80 2.85
C CYS A 45 16.75 0.57 2.15
N GLU A 46 17.45 -0.56 2.24
CA GLU A 46 17.09 -1.80 1.55
C GLU A 46 15.64 -2.24 1.83
N ARG A 47 15.22 -2.20 3.09
CA ARG A 47 13.85 -2.59 3.49
C ARG A 47 12.77 -1.70 2.86
N LEU A 48 13.01 -0.38 2.81
CA LEU A 48 12.08 0.53 2.14
C LEU A 48 12.10 0.32 0.63
N ASN A 49 13.27 0.13 0.04
CA ASN A 49 13.40 -0.13 -1.39
C ASN A 49 12.63 -1.38 -1.81
N LYS A 50 12.73 -2.47 -1.04
CA LYS A 50 11.93 -3.69 -1.27
C LYS A 50 10.44 -3.39 -1.35
N LEU A 51 9.90 -2.64 -0.37
CA LEU A 51 8.50 -2.25 -0.36
C LEU A 51 8.10 -1.34 -1.53
N VAL A 52 8.93 -0.36 -1.87
CA VAL A 52 8.60 0.55 -2.97
C VAL A 52 8.62 -0.16 -4.32
N MET A 53 9.53 -1.10 -4.52
CA MET A 53 9.57 -1.85 -5.76
C MET A 53 8.36 -2.79 -5.91
N GLU A 54 7.87 -3.39 -4.83
CA GLU A 54 6.58 -4.10 -4.83
C GLU A 54 5.43 -3.15 -5.20
N LEU A 55 5.42 -1.94 -4.62
CA LEU A 55 4.46 -0.90 -4.98
C LEU A 55 4.51 -0.58 -6.48
N ALA A 56 5.73 -0.43 -7.03
CA ALA A 56 5.96 -0.10 -8.43
C ALA A 56 5.50 -1.22 -9.35
N HIS A 57 5.77 -2.47 -8.97
CA HIS A 57 5.31 -3.64 -9.69
C HIS A 57 3.78 -3.69 -9.74
N ASP A 58 3.10 -3.56 -8.59
CA ASP A 58 1.64 -3.58 -8.54
C ASP A 58 1.02 -2.41 -9.32
N ALA A 59 1.61 -1.22 -9.22
CA ALA A 59 1.17 -0.06 -9.98
C ALA A 59 1.34 -0.24 -11.50
N ALA A 60 2.41 -0.91 -11.94
CA ALA A 60 2.66 -1.21 -13.36
C ALA A 60 1.73 -2.31 -13.90
N VAL A 61 1.38 -3.31 -13.08
CA VAL A 61 0.45 -4.38 -13.46
C VAL A 61 -0.98 -3.85 -13.58
N ASP A 62 -1.45 -3.08 -12.60
CA ASP A 62 -2.83 -2.65 -12.56
C ASP A 62 -3.08 -1.33 -13.33
N ASN A 63 -2.04 -0.52 -13.58
CA ASN A 63 -2.07 0.85 -14.12
C ASN A 63 -2.95 1.87 -13.35
N LYS A 64 -3.82 1.42 -12.43
CA LYS A 64 -4.74 2.24 -11.62
C LYS A 64 -4.01 3.20 -10.69
N TRP A 65 -2.81 2.84 -10.25
CA TRP A 65 -2.09 3.56 -9.21
C TRP A 65 -0.98 4.49 -9.72
N LEU A 66 -0.90 4.69 -11.04
CA LEU A 66 0.09 5.58 -11.64
C LEU A 66 -0.24 7.06 -11.43
N ASP A 67 -1.53 7.40 -11.31
CA ASP A 67 -2.01 8.77 -11.11
C ASP A 67 -2.62 8.96 -9.70
N VAL A 68 -1.79 8.70 -8.69
CA VAL A 68 -2.18 8.88 -7.27
C VAL A 68 -1.71 10.26 -6.79
N GLU A 69 -2.65 11.03 -6.26
CA GLU A 69 -2.34 12.31 -5.62
C GLU A 69 -2.07 12.07 -4.12
N TYR A 70 -0.80 12.14 -3.74
CA TYR A 70 -0.35 11.96 -2.36
C TYR A 70 -0.48 13.26 -1.57
N ARG A 71 -1.15 13.21 -0.41
CA ARG A 71 -1.24 14.35 0.51
C ARG A 71 -0.76 13.96 1.90
N HIS A 72 0.10 14.82 2.46
CA HIS A 72 0.44 14.74 3.87
C HIS A 72 -0.71 15.29 4.69
N VAL A 73 -1.10 14.59 5.75
CA VAL A 73 -2.11 15.03 6.71
C VAL A 73 -1.53 15.03 8.11
N ALA A 74 -2.06 15.88 9.00
CA ALA A 74 -1.67 15.86 10.39
C ALA A 74 -2.20 14.59 11.10
N GLY A 75 -1.49 14.11 12.12
CA GLY A 75 -1.83 12.84 12.79
C GLY A 75 -3.25 12.76 13.36
N HIS A 76 -3.85 13.89 13.76
CA HIS A 76 -5.26 13.93 14.22
C HIS A 76 -6.26 13.59 13.10
N ALA A 77 -5.92 13.85 11.84
CA ALA A 77 -6.75 13.43 10.70
C ALA A 77 -6.55 11.95 10.34
N ASN A 78 -5.59 11.27 10.98
CA ASN A 78 -5.22 9.86 10.74
C ASN A 78 -5.65 8.94 11.90
N GLU A 79 -6.50 9.43 12.80
CA GLU A 79 -6.88 8.75 14.06
C GLU A 79 -7.46 7.35 13.83
N TRP A 80 -8.29 7.16 12.80
CA TRP A 80 -8.88 5.85 12.51
C TRP A 80 -7.84 4.84 12.04
N ALA A 81 -7.00 5.22 11.08
CA ALA A 81 -5.95 4.33 10.58
C ALA A 81 -4.94 3.99 11.70
N ASP A 82 -4.59 4.98 12.53
CA ASP A 82 -3.71 4.79 13.67
C ASP A 82 -4.34 3.85 14.73
N ALA A 83 -5.62 4.02 15.05
CA ALA A 83 -6.37 3.12 15.94
C ALA A 83 -6.44 1.68 15.39
N LEU A 84 -6.75 1.53 14.10
CA LEU A 84 -6.78 0.22 13.43
C LEU A 84 -5.40 -0.47 13.44
N SER A 85 -4.33 0.29 13.19
CA SER A 85 -2.96 -0.24 13.20
C SER A 85 -2.52 -0.76 14.58
N ARG A 86 -3.13 -0.24 15.66
CA ARG A 86 -2.85 -0.58 17.05
C ARG A 86 -3.93 -1.46 17.68
N ARG A 87 -4.88 -1.99 16.89
CA ARG A 87 -5.95 -2.86 17.40
C ARG A 87 -5.43 -4.08 18.16
N SER A 88 -4.37 -4.73 17.66
CA SER A 88 -3.71 -5.85 18.34
C SER A 88 -3.02 -5.48 19.66
N LYS A 89 -2.84 -4.17 19.92
CA LYS A 89 -2.27 -3.62 21.16
C LYS A 89 -3.35 -3.08 22.10
N GLY A 90 -4.64 -3.34 21.82
CA GLY A 90 -5.76 -2.90 22.65
C GLY A 90 -6.20 -1.45 22.42
N ALA A 91 -5.82 -0.82 21.30
CA ALA A 91 -6.36 0.49 20.96
C ALA A 91 -7.88 0.44 20.76
N LYS A 92 -8.56 1.53 21.14
CA LYS A 92 -10.01 1.65 20.99
C LYS A 92 -10.37 1.61 19.50
N PHE A 93 -11.21 0.65 19.13
CA PHE A 93 -11.71 0.52 17.77
C PHE A 93 -12.67 1.69 17.44
N PRO A 94 -12.59 2.31 16.26
CA PRO A 94 -13.53 3.34 15.84
C PRO A 94 -14.95 2.78 15.82
N LYS A 95 -15.88 3.44 16.52
CA LYS A 95 -17.27 2.95 16.64
C LYS A 95 -17.98 2.94 15.30
N GLU A 96 -17.58 3.85 14.42
CA GLU A 96 -18.11 4.03 13.08
C GLU A 96 -17.84 2.82 12.17
N LEU A 97 -16.86 1.99 12.54
CA LEU A 97 -16.50 0.77 11.83
C LEU A 97 -17.08 -0.49 12.51
N GLU A 98 -17.81 -0.35 13.62
CA GLU A 98 -18.44 -1.50 14.29
C GLU A 98 -19.45 -2.14 13.35
N GLY A 99 -19.34 -3.46 13.17
CA GLY A 99 -20.20 -4.24 12.28
C GLY A 99 -19.76 -4.25 10.81
N CYS A 100 -18.68 -3.55 10.43
CA CYS A 100 -18.08 -3.74 9.11
C CYS A 100 -17.49 -5.14 8.98
N THR A 101 -17.71 -5.78 7.84
CA THR A 101 -17.10 -7.08 7.51
C THR A 101 -15.58 -6.93 7.41
N GLU A 102 -14.87 -7.74 8.19
CA GLU A 102 -13.42 -7.83 8.08
C GLU A 102 -13.03 -8.83 6.98
N SER A 103 -12.15 -8.41 6.08
CA SER A 103 -11.47 -9.31 5.15
C SER A 103 -10.05 -9.55 5.64
N GLN A 104 -9.59 -10.80 5.56
CA GLN A 104 -8.18 -11.08 5.81
C GLN A 104 -7.36 -10.74 4.58
N CYS A 105 -6.27 -9.98 4.79
CA CYS A 105 -5.22 -9.89 3.80
C CYS A 105 -4.54 -11.24 3.65
N GLU A 106 -4.12 -11.57 2.42
CA GLU A 106 -3.27 -12.73 2.16
C GLU A 106 -2.02 -12.69 3.06
N LEU A 107 -1.68 -13.86 3.61
CA LEU A 107 -0.55 -14.01 4.52
C LEU A 107 0.76 -13.68 3.79
N ARG A 108 1.58 -12.82 4.40
CA ARG A 108 2.88 -12.43 3.86
C ARG A 108 3.95 -13.41 4.34
N GLU A 109 4.09 -14.53 3.66
CA GLU A 109 5.12 -15.53 3.97
C GLU A 109 6.49 -15.18 3.35
N GLY A 110 7.52 -16.00 3.62
CA GLY A 110 8.92 -15.69 3.28
C GLY A 110 9.20 -15.36 1.81
N ASP A 111 8.34 -15.81 0.90
CA ASP A 111 8.41 -15.52 -0.53
C ASP A 111 7.78 -14.17 -0.92
N PHE A 112 7.03 -13.52 -0.02
CA PHE A 112 6.48 -12.17 -0.23
C PHE A 112 7.56 -11.14 -0.58
N TRP A 113 8.78 -11.35 -0.09
CA TRP A 113 9.93 -10.48 -0.36
C TRP A 113 10.82 -10.99 -1.49
N LYS A 114 10.54 -12.18 -2.02
CA LYS A 114 11.25 -12.70 -3.18
C LYS A 114 10.58 -12.09 -4.40
N PHE A 115 11.27 -11.13 -4.99
CA PHE A 115 10.98 -10.69 -6.35
C PHE A 115 10.78 -11.89 -7.24
N ARG A 116 9.56 -12.09 -7.73
CA ARG A 116 9.42 -12.77 -9.01
C ARG A 116 9.98 -11.81 -10.03
N HIS A 117 11.22 -12.05 -10.42
CA HIS A 117 11.66 -11.63 -11.74
C HIS A 117 10.72 -12.37 -12.71
N LEU A 118 9.59 -11.76 -13.04
CA LEU A 118 8.85 -12.13 -14.23
C LEU A 118 9.81 -11.79 -15.37
N SER A 119 10.61 -12.77 -15.76
CA SER A 119 11.20 -12.76 -17.07
C SER A 119 10.03 -12.60 -18.02
N VAL A 120 9.91 -11.43 -18.64
CA VAL A 120 9.16 -11.27 -19.87
C VAL A 120 9.86 -12.19 -20.87
N ARG A 121 9.46 -13.46 -20.88
CA ARG A 121 9.84 -14.41 -21.92
C ARG A 121 8.86 -14.18 -23.05
N GLU A 122 9.33 -13.45 -24.05
CA GLU A 122 9.18 -13.79 -25.46
C GLU A 122 7.83 -14.41 -25.83
N GLU A 123 6.78 -13.59 -25.91
CA GLU A 123 5.73 -13.79 -26.91
C GLU A 123 6.10 -12.95 -28.15
N ALA A 124 7.14 -13.41 -28.83
CA ALA A 124 7.48 -13.03 -30.20
C ALA A 124 8.00 -14.30 -30.86
N ASP A 125 7.05 -15.12 -31.33
CA ASP A 125 7.15 -16.06 -32.47
C ASP A 125 6.25 -17.28 -32.25
N ASN A 126 5.02 -17.20 -32.78
CA ASN A 126 4.35 -18.27 -33.53
C ASN A 126 3.14 -17.72 -34.29
#